data_AF-A0A5V1A9I8-F1
#
_entry.id   AF-A0A5V1A9I8-F1
#
_cell.length_a   1.000
_cell.length_b   1.000
_cell.length_c   1.000
_cell.angle_alpha   90.00
_cell.angle_beta   90.00
_cell.angle_gamma   90.00
#
_symmetry.space_group_name_H-M   'P 1'
#
loop_
_entity.id
_entity.type
_entity.pdbx_description
1 polymer ?
#
loop_
_entity_poly.entity_id
_entity_poly.type
_entity_poly.pdbx_seq_one_letter_code
_entity_poly.pdbx_strand_id
1 'polypeptide(L)'
;MKDFRNILRRELKSNVGNTVKGFVGELTEEISFHLEKRGIKSSDADDIARGVVDALRESMGGCQLYFPKLNRKDNSERDAEIFREYKRGAFVNELAIKHNVSLQTIYCAIKKARERQNDDDDDQ
;
A
#
# COMPACT_ATOMS: atom_id res chain seq x y z
N MET A 1 -26.53 -0.60 -14.44
CA MET A 1 -25.46 -0.67 -13.42
C MET A 1 -24.34 0.24 -13.91
N LYS A 2 -24.15 1.43 -13.31
CA LYS A 2 -23.20 2.44 -13.81
C LYS A 2 -21.77 1.90 -13.66
N ASP A 3 -21.02 1.86 -14.75
CA ASP A 3 -19.65 1.34 -14.77
C ASP A 3 -18.67 2.34 -14.16
N PHE A 4 -18.47 2.22 -12.84
CA PHE A 4 -17.58 3.06 -12.04
C PHE A 4 -16.11 3.01 -12.51
N ARG A 5 -15.72 1.98 -13.28
CA ARG A 5 -14.35 1.85 -13.81
C ARG A 5 -14.04 2.90 -14.88
N ASN A 6 -15.06 3.37 -15.60
CA ASN A 6 -14.88 4.42 -16.62
C ASN A 6 -14.80 5.82 -16.03
N ILE A 7 -15.43 6.08 -14.89
CA ILE A 7 -15.36 7.37 -14.18
C ILE A 7 -13.98 7.55 -13.55
N LEU A 8 -13.50 6.54 -12.82
CA LEU A 8 -12.15 6.55 -12.22
C LEU A 8 -11.04 6.71 -13.27
N ARG A 9 -11.16 6.04 -14.43
CA ARG A 9 -10.18 6.20 -15.52
C ARG A 9 -10.23 7.57 -16.21
N ARG A 10 -11.34 8.31 -16.11
CA ARG A 10 -11.46 9.65 -16.69
C ARG A 10 -10.93 10.73 -15.74
N GLU A 11 -11.06 10.53 -14.43
CA GLU A 11 -10.44 11.37 -13.39
C GLU A 11 -8.91 11.17 -13.32
N LEU A 12 -8.41 9.94 -13.51
CA LEU A 12 -6.97 9.63 -13.55
C LEU A 12 -6.26 10.05 -14.84
N LYS A 13 -6.96 10.65 -15.81
CA LYS A 13 -6.41 11.08 -17.11
C LYS A 13 -5.91 12.52 -17.14
N SER A 14 -5.60 13.11 -15.99
CA SER A 14 -4.75 14.30 -15.93
C SER A 14 -3.50 14.01 -15.09
N ASN A 15 -2.34 14.11 -15.73
CA ASN A 15 -1.02 14.36 -15.14
C ASN A 15 -0.14 13.25 -14.54
N VAL A 16 -0.47 11.95 -14.61
CA VAL A 16 0.50 10.93 -14.13
C VAL A 16 1.85 10.92 -14.92
N GLY A 17 1.91 11.61 -16.07
CA GLY A 17 3.14 11.83 -16.84
C GLY A 17 3.66 13.28 -16.89
N ASN A 18 3.01 14.22 -16.21
CA ASN A 18 3.39 15.64 -16.22
C ASN A 18 3.68 16.06 -14.78
N THR A 19 4.96 15.93 -14.40
CA THR A 19 5.61 16.61 -13.27
C THR A 19 4.79 16.66 -11.98
N VAL A 20 5.13 15.81 -11.01
CA VAL A 20 4.79 16.06 -9.59
C VAL A 20 5.33 17.44 -9.24
N LYS A 21 4.51 18.49 -9.35
CA LYS A 21 4.92 19.88 -9.13
C LYS A 21 5.01 20.18 -7.62
N GLY A 22 4.55 19.26 -6.79
CA GLY A 22 4.88 19.18 -5.37
C GLY A 22 4.03 18.12 -4.70
N PHE A 23 4.65 16.99 -4.32
CA PHE A 23 3.99 15.87 -3.64
C PHE A 23 3.11 16.34 -2.47
N VAL A 24 3.55 17.37 -1.76
CA VAL A 24 2.84 17.88 -0.58
C VAL A 24 1.54 18.62 -0.96
N GLY A 25 1.52 19.35 -2.08
CA GLY A 25 0.31 20.00 -2.57
C GLY A 25 -0.73 18.96 -2.99
N GLU A 26 -0.29 17.97 -3.76
CA GLU A 26 -1.14 16.84 -4.20
C GLU A 26 -1.69 16.04 -3.01
N LEU A 27 -0.88 15.78 -1.98
CA LEU A 27 -1.34 15.12 -0.76
C LEU A 27 -2.39 15.96 -0.01
N THR A 28 -2.21 17.28 0.04
CA THR A 28 -3.18 18.20 0.68
C THR A 28 -4.52 18.17 -0.06
N GLU A 29 -4.49 18.26 -1.39
CA GLU A 29 -5.69 18.20 -2.25
C GLU A 29 -6.41 16.86 -2.12
N GLU A 30 -5.67 15.73 -2.13
CA GLU A 30 -6.26 14.41 -2.01
C GLU A 30 -6.95 14.20 -0.65
N ILE A 31 -6.34 14.70 0.44
CA ILE A 31 -6.96 14.65 1.78
C ILE A 31 -8.23 15.49 1.79
N SER A 32 -8.19 16.74 1.30
CA SER A 32 -9.36 17.63 1.26
C SER A 32 -10.51 16.99 0.47
N PHE A 33 -10.22 16.46 -0.72
CA PHE A 33 -11.20 15.77 -1.56
C PHE A 33 -11.88 14.59 -0.84
N HIS A 34 -11.12 13.80 -0.07
CA HIS A 34 -11.69 12.69 0.69
C HIS A 34 -12.56 13.14 1.87
N LEU A 35 -12.22 14.26 2.51
CA LEU A 35 -13.02 14.86 3.57
C LEU A 35 -14.34 15.43 3.01
N GLU A 36 -14.29 16.11 1.87
CA GLU A 36 -15.49 16.60 1.18
C GLU A 36 -16.44 15.45 0.81
N LYS A 37 -15.90 14.34 0.29
CA LYS A 37 -16.68 13.13 0.00
C LYS A 37 -17.37 12.52 1.23
N ARG A 38 -16.89 12.83 2.44
CA ARG A 38 -17.48 12.41 3.72
C ARG A 38 -18.47 13.44 4.28
N GLY A 39 -18.75 14.52 3.55
CA GLY A 39 -19.71 15.56 3.91
C GLY A 39 -19.12 16.74 4.68
N ILE A 40 -17.79 16.84 4.77
CA ILE A 40 -17.14 18.04 5.34
C ILE A 40 -17.23 19.17 4.32
N LYS A 41 -17.49 20.39 4.78
CA LYS A 41 -17.55 21.58 3.93
C LYS A 41 -16.16 21.85 3.33
N SER A 42 -16.13 22.25 2.07
CA SER A 42 -14.88 22.49 1.32
C SER A 42 -13.85 23.38 2.04
N SER A 43 -14.30 24.48 2.67
CA SER A 43 -13.40 25.37 3.45
C SER A 43 -12.74 24.63 4.61
N ASP A 44 -13.52 23.84 5.34
CA ASP A 44 -13.08 23.15 6.54
C ASP A 44 -12.22 21.92 6.15
N ALA A 45 -12.54 21.28 5.03
CA ALA A 45 -11.76 20.18 4.46
C ALA A 45 -10.34 20.65 4.07
N ASP A 46 -10.23 21.81 3.41
CA ASP A 46 -8.95 22.41 3.04
C ASP A 46 -8.12 22.78 4.27
N ASP A 47 -8.73 23.40 5.27
CA ASP A 47 -8.04 23.79 6.50
C ASP A 47 -7.56 22.56 7.30
N ILE A 48 -8.40 21.52 7.40
CA ILE A 48 -8.01 20.25 8.03
C ILE A 48 -6.87 19.59 7.26
N ALA A 49 -6.96 19.54 5.92
CA ALA A 49 -5.93 18.91 5.09
C ALA A 49 -4.56 19.59 5.25
N ARG A 50 -4.54 20.94 5.29
CA ARG A 50 -3.30 21.70 5.57
C ARG A 50 -2.75 21.38 6.95
N GLY A 51 -3.60 21.35 7.98
CA GLY A 51 -3.19 21.00 9.34
C GLY A 51 -2.57 19.61 9.46
N VAL A 52 -3.17 18.60 8.80
CA VAL A 52 -2.61 17.24 8.75
C VAL A 52 -1.24 17.23 8.06
N VAL A 53 -1.13 17.92 6.93
CA VAL A 53 0.13 17.96 6.17
C VAL A 53 1.22 18.71 6.92
N ASP A 54 0.90 19.78 7.65
CA ASP A 54 1.86 20.48 8.50
C ASP A 54 2.35 19.61 9.66
N ALA A 55 1.46 18.84 10.29
CA ALA A 55 1.85 17.86 11.31
C ALA A 55 2.77 16.76 10.74
N LEU A 56 2.54 16.32 9.49
CA LEU A 56 3.43 15.38 8.80
C LEU A 56 4.79 16.01 8.49
N ARG A 57 4.84 17.29 8.11
CA ARG A 57 6.11 18.02 7.90
C ARG A 57 6.89 18.17 9.19
N GLU A 58 6.22 18.45 10.31
CA GLU A 58 6.88 18.59 11.61
C GLU A 58 7.44 17.25 12.11
N SER A 59 6.66 16.18 12.00
CA SER A 59 7.04 14.87 12.55
C SER A 59 7.94 14.03 11.62
N MET A 60 7.81 14.18 10.31
CA MET A 60 8.47 13.32 9.31
C MET A 60 9.28 14.12 8.26
N GLY A 61 9.34 15.45 8.40
CA GLY A 61 10.11 16.30 7.50
C GLY A 61 11.59 15.92 7.49
N GLY A 62 12.17 15.80 6.29
CA GLY A 62 13.56 15.35 6.11
C GLY A 62 13.72 13.83 5.99
N CYS A 63 12.69 13.04 6.28
CA CYS A 63 12.71 11.60 6.01
C CYS A 63 12.38 11.29 4.55
N GLN A 64 13.02 10.25 4.00
CA GLN A 64 12.63 9.69 2.71
C GLN A 64 11.48 8.70 2.91
N LEU A 65 10.28 9.06 2.46
CA LEU A 65 9.10 8.21 2.54
C LEU A 65 8.88 7.44 1.23
N TYR A 66 8.69 6.13 1.36
CA TYR A 66 8.35 5.25 0.24
C TYR A 66 6.88 4.84 0.32
N PHE A 67 6.10 5.19 -0.69
CA PHE A 67 4.75 4.67 -0.88
C PHE A 67 4.82 3.44 -1.80
N PRO A 68 4.55 2.23 -1.29
CA PRO A 68 4.49 1.06 -2.13
C PRO A 68 3.40 1.26 -3.18
N LYS A 69 3.72 0.98 -4.45
CA LYS A 69 2.72 0.98 -5.51
C LYS A 69 1.60 0.02 -5.10
N LEU A 70 0.35 0.44 -5.25
CA LEU A 70 -0.82 -0.40 -4.95
C LEU A 70 -0.94 -1.53 -6.00
N ASN A 71 -0.01 -2.47 -5.92
CA ASN A 71 0.03 -3.71 -6.68
C ASN A 71 -0.31 -4.86 -5.72
N ARG A 72 -1.35 -4.69 -4.89
CA ARG A 72 -1.88 -5.80 -4.11
C ARG A 72 -2.66 -6.71 -5.06
N LYS A 73 -1.96 -7.54 -5.83
CA LYS A 73 -2.39 -8.94 -5.80
C LYS A 73 -2.19 -9.33 -4.34
N ASP A 74 -3.30 -9.64 -3.67
CA ASP A 74 -3.23 -10.20 -2.34
C ASP A 74 -2.40 -11.48 -2.44
N ASN A 75 -1.13 -11.38 -2.06
CA ASN A 75 -0.20 -12.48 -2.09
C ASN A 75 -0.24 -13.24 -0.76
N SER A 76 -1.14 -12.89 0.17
CA SER A 76 -1.23 -13.56 1.46
C SER A 76 -1.55 -15.05 1.30
N GLU A 77 -2.46 -15.40 0.39
CA GLU A 77 -2.80 -16.78 0.07
C GLU A 77 -1.59 -17.55 -0.48
N ARG A 78 -0.89 -16.96 -1.45
CA ARG A 78 0.32 -17.55 -2.06
C ARG A 78 1.43 -17.69 -1.02
N ASP A 79 1.66 -16.67 -0.21
CA ASP A 79 2.70 -16.66 0.81
C ASP A 79 2.40 -17.69 1.92
N ALA A 80 1.12 -17.90 2.26
CA ALA A 80 0.67 -18.95 3.18
C ALA A 80 0.84 -20.36 2.59
N GLU A 81 0.55 -20.54 1.30
CA GLU A 81 0.79 -21.79 0.58
C GLU A 81 2.28 -22.13 0.51
N ILE A 82 3.12 -21.16 0.13
CA ILE A 82 4.60 -21.27 0.13
C ILE A 82 5.10 -21.73 1.49
N PHE A 83 4.63 -21.10 2.58
CA PHE A 83 5.08 -21.44 3.92
C PHE A 83 4.62 -22.83 4.37
N ARG A 84 3.40 -23.23 4.02
CA ARG A 84 2.85 -24.57 4.32
C ARG A 84 3.66 -25.66 3.63
N GLU A 85 4.01 -25.47 2.36
CA GLU A 85 4.82 -26.43 1.60
C GLU A 85 6.27 -26.46 2.07
N TYR A 86 6.84 -25.32 2.40
CA TYR A 86 8.16 -25.24 3.03
C TYR A 86 8.21 -26.01 4.35
N LYS A 87 7.21 -25.86 5.23
CA LYS A 87 7.08 -26.63 6.48
C LYS A 87 6.94 -28.14 6.26
N ARG A 88 6.43 -28.56 5.09
CA ARG A 88 6.36 -29.97 4.67
C ARG A 88 7.67 -30.49 4.06
N GLY A 89 8.69 -29.65 3.92
CA GLY A 89 10.02 -30.02 3.43
C GLY A 89 10.30 -29.70 1.97
N ALA A 90 9.44 -28.94 1.28
CA ALA A 90 9.70 -28.52 -0.10
C ALA A 90 10.94 -27.61 -0.20
N PHE A 91 11.74 -27.78 -1.25
CA PHE A 91 12.93 -26.96 -1.44
C PHE A 91 12.58 -25.58 -2.00
N VAL A 92 13.32 -24.56 -1.59
CA VAL A 92 13.07 -23.15 -1.95
C VAL A 92 13.13 -22.91 -3.46
N ASN A 93 13.99 -23.63 -4.18
CA ASN A 93 14.09 -23.59 -5.63
C ASN A 93 12.84 -24.16 -6.33
N GLU A 94 12.29 -25.26 -5.82
CA GLU A 94 11.07 -25.87 -6.35
C GLU A 94 9.87 -24.94 -6.16
N LEU A 95 9.78 -24.30 -4.99
CA LEU A 95 8.74 -23.32 -4.69
C LEU A 95 8.82 -22.09 -5.60
N ALA A 96 10.02 -21.59 -5.88
CA ALA A 96 10.22 -20.45 -6.79
C ALA A 96 9.72 -20.77 -8.21
N ILE A 97 10.02 -21.98 -8.72
CA ILE A 97 9.55 -22.45 -10.03
C ILE A 97 8.02 -22.60 -10.01
N LYS A 98 7.49 -23.31 -9.01
CA LYS A 98 6.05 -23.61 -8.89
C LYS A 98 5.18 -22.36 -8.83
N HIS A 99 5.59 -21.36 -8.04
CA HIS A 99 4.83 -20.12 -7.88
C HIS A 99 5.20 -19.03 -8.90
N ASN A 100 6.16 -19.30 -9.79
CA ASN A 100 6.69 -18.36 -10.78
C ASN A 100 7.12 -17.02 -10.15
N VAL A 101 7.95 -17.11 -9.11
CA VAL A 101 8.49 -15.96 -8.36
C VAL A 101 9.98 -16.11 -8.13
N SER A 102 10.65 -15.01 -7.77
CA SER A 102 12.06 -15.06 -7.41
C SER A 102 12.28 -15.83 -6.10
N LEU A 103 13.46 -16.43 -5.93
CA LEU A 103 13.90 -17.03 -4.65
C LEU A 103 13.76 -16.06 -3.49
N GLN A 104 14.09 -14.78 -3.71
CA GLN A 104 13.94 -13.72 -2.71
C GLN A 104 12.48 -13.54 -2.28
N THR A 105 11.52 -13.69 -3.20
CA THR A 105 10.09 -13.64 -2.86
C THR A 105 9.69 -14.80 -1.96
N ILE A 106 10.22 -16.01 -2.20
CA ILE A 106 10.00 -17.16 -1.34
C ILE A 106 10.57 -16.91 0.07
N TYR A 107 11.81 -16.42 0.18
CA TYR A 107 12.41 -16.08 1.48
C TYR A 107 11.63 -15.01 2.23
N CYS A 108 11.16 -13.97 1.53
CA CYS A 108 10.30 -12.94 2.13
C CYS A 108 8.97 -13.52 2.62
N ALA A 109 8.33 -14.42 1.88
CA ALA A 109 7.10 -15.09 2.30
C ALA A 109 7.32 -15.94 3.58
N ILE A 110 8.41 -16.72 3.63
CA ILE A 110 8.77 -17.52 4.80
C ILE A 110 9.07 -16.63 6.02
N LYS A 111 9.83 -15.54 5.83
CA LYS A 111 10.15 -14.58 6.90
C LYS A 111 8.89 -13.96 7.50
N LYS A 112 8.00 -13.42 6.65
CA LYS A 112 6.73 -12.83 7.08
C LYS A 112 5.81 -13.83 7.78
N ALA A 113 5.83 -15.10 7.36
CA ALA A 113 5.02 -16.13 8.00
C ALA A 113 5.55 -16.51 9.39
N ARG A 114 6.88 -16.47 9.61
CA ARG A 114 7.49 -16.68 10.94
C ARG A 114 7.21 -15.52 11.89
N GLU A 115 7.30 -14.28 11.40
CA GLU A 115 6.99 -13.08 12.19
C GLU A 115 5.55 -13.16 12.73
N ARG A 116 4.58 -13.51 11.87
CA ARG A 116 3.20 -13.73 12.29
C ARG A 116 3.00 -14.84 13.34
N GLN A 117 3.77 -15.93 13.26
CA GLN A 117 3.67 -17.00 14.26
C GLN A 117 4.20 -16.55 15.63
N ASN A 118 5.27 -15.75 15.65
CA ASN A 118 5.83 -15.24 16.90
C ASN A 118 4.90 -14.21 17.55
N ASP A 119 4.28 -13.34 16.75
CA ASP A 119 3.32 -12.35 17.26
C ASP A 119 2.08 -13.02 17.88
N ASP A 120 1.62 -14.16 17.34
CA ASP A 120 0.49 -14.94 17.87
C ASP A 120 0.83 -15.74 19.16
N ASP A 121 2.12 -16.01 19.41
CA ASP A 121 2.61 -16.73 20.60
C ASP A 121 2.87 -15.77 21.79
N ASP A 122 3.17 -14.49 21.53
CA ASP A 122 3.40 -13.46 22.57
C ASP A 122 2.09 -12.90 23.18
N ASP A 123 0.94 -13.17 22.57
CA ASP A 123 -0.42 -12.77 23.02
C ASP A 123 -1.18 -13.86 23.82
N GLN A 124 -0.52 -14.98 24.17
CA GLN A 124 -1.06 -16.09 25.02
C GLN A 124 -0.43 -16.15 26.41
#